data_AF-A0AA41VNV6-F1
#
_entry.id   AF-A0AA41VNV6-F1
#
_cell.length_a   1.000
_cell.length_b   1.000
_cell.length_c   1.000
_cell.angle_alpha   90.00
_cell.angle_beta   90.00
_cell.angle_gamma   90.00
#
_symmetry.space_group_name_H-M   'P 1'
#
loop_
_entity.id
_entity.type
_entity.pdbx_description
1 polymer ?
#
loop_
_entity_poly.entity_id
_entity_poly.type
_entity_poly.pdbx_seq_one_letter_code
_entity_poly.pdbx_strand_id
1 'polypeptide(L)'
;MDNMCGEDQDGITVAGFEVPRSPDASYNNPYPGNEDEARDPPLVPPHLQHTLLSFPAVSSRDTSSSTLPLPQNVILNHLYIENRESPRSVVALGITHRFRSKYVTVVLYKPIQRRGTSNNSN
;
A
#
# COMPACT_ATOMS: atom_id res chain seq x y z
N MET A 1 -2.19 -32.94 -3.63
CA MET A 1 -3.09 -31.92 -3.05
C MET A 1 -2.83 -30.69 -3.88
N ASP A 2 -3.56 -30.62 -4.97
CA ASP A 2 -3.19 -29.82 -6.12
C ASP A 2 -3.93 -28.50 -5.93
N ASN A 3 -3.21 -27.49 -5.44
CA ASN A 3 -3.79 -26.17 -5.25
C ASN A 3 -3.93 -25.50 -6.63
N MET A 4 -5.07 -25.75 -7.27
CA MET A 4 -5.58 -24.95 -8.37
C MET A 4 -5.94 -23.56 -7.84
N CYS A 5 -4.97 -22.65 -7.83
CA CYS A 5 -5.22 -21.23 -7.64
C CYS A 5 -5.42 -20.58 -9.02
N GLY A 6 -6.69 -20.50 -9.43
CA GLY A 6 -7.25 -19.56 -10.40
C GLY A 6 -6.42 -19.24 -11.65
N GLU A 7 -6.59 -20.04 -12.70
CA GLU A 7 -6.29 -19.64 -14.08
C GLU A 7 -7.37 -18.65 -14.57
N ASP A 8 -7.34 -17.41 -14.08
CA ASP A 8 -8.08 -16.30 -14.68
C ASP A 8 -7.08 -15.18 -15.05
N GLN A 9 -6.20 -15.46 -16.01
CA GLN A 9 -5.39 -14.44 -16.68
C GLN A 9 -5.65 -14.45 -18.19
N ASP A 10 -6.91 -14.34 -18.59
CA ASP A 10 -7.26 -13.83 -19.93
C ASP A 10 -7.03 -12.30 -19.96
N GLY A 11 -5.76 -11.93 -19.90
CA GLY A 11 -5.29 -10.55 -20.04
C GLY A 11 -4.18 -10.52 -21.07
N ILE A 12 -4.36 -9.72 -22.13
CA ILE A 12 -3.30 -9.40 -23.10
C ILE A 12 -2.04 -9.04 -22.32
N THR A 13 -1.05 -9.92 -22.36
CA THR A 13 0.23 -9.73 -21.69
C THR A 13 1.19 -9.15 -22.72
N VAL A 14 1.78 -8.00 -22.40
CA VAL A 14 2.78 -7.36 -23.26
C VAL A 14 4.11 -8.03 -23.00
N ALA A 15 4.72 -8.60 -24.05
CA ALA A 15 6.00 -9.30 -23.95
C ALA A 15 7.06 -8.43 -23.24
N GLY A 16 7.63 -8.94 -22.14
CA GLY A 16 8.61 -8.23 -21.31
C GLY A 16 8.02 -7.48 -20.10
N PHE A 17 6.70 -7.45 -19.97
CA PHE A 17 5.99 -6.92 -18.80
C PHE A 17 5.17 -8.01 -18.07
N GLU A 18 5.49 -9.29 -18.32
CA GLU A 18 4.97 -10.40 -17.53
C GLU A 18 5.23 -10.15 -16.04
N VAL A 19 4.18 -10.25 -15.23
CA VAL A 19 4.32 -10.20 -13.78
C VAL A 19 4.99 -11.51 -13.35
N PRO A 20 6.18 -11.47 -12.73
CA PRO A 20 6.85 -12.68 -12.29
C PRO A 20 6.01 -13.37 -11.22
N ARG A 21 5.87 -14.69 -11.32
CA ARG A 21 5.23 -15.49 -10.27
C ARG A 21 6.10 -15.43 -9.01
N SER A 22 5.45 -15.33 -7.86
CA SER A 22 6.10 -15.53 -6.57
C SER A 22 6.75 -16.93 -6.53
N PRO A 23 7.96 -17.08 -5.97
CA PRO A 23 8.58 -18.39 -5.81
C PRO A 23 7.72 -19.34 -4.94
N ASP A 24 7.64 -20.62 -5.33
CA ASP A 24 6.78 -21.61 -4.66
C ASP A 24 7.21 -21.92 -3.20
N ALA A 25 8.51 -21.80 -2.89
CA ALA A 25 9.05 -22.12 -1.56
C ALA A 25 10.37 -21.40 -1.19
N SER A 26 10.79 -20.36 -1.94
CA SER A 26 12.10 -19.72 -1.70
C SER A 26 12.08 -18.61 -0.65
N TYR A 27 10.92 -18.24 -0.11
CA TYR A 27 10.83 -17.19 0.91
C TYR A 27 11.42 -17.69 2.22
N ASN A 28 12.50 -17.06 2.67
CA ASN A 28 13.11 -17.25 3.98
C ASN A 28 13.26 -15.88 4.67
N ASN A 29 13.57 -15.89 5.97
CA ASN A 29 13.81 -14.66 6.74
C ASN A 29 15.18 -14.73 7.46
N PRO A 30 16.30 -14.93 6.75
CA PRO A 30 17.62 -14.82 7.37
C PRO A 30 17.87 -13.37 7.79
N TYR A 31 18.69 -13.18 8.82
CA TYR A 31 19.17 -11.84 9.15
C TYR A 31 20.06 -11.33 8.01
N PRO A 32 19.88 -10.09 7.54
CA PRO A 32 20.77 -9.47 6.56
C PRO A 32 22.22 -9.50 7.05
N GLY A 33 23.17 -9.77 6.16
CA GLY A 33 24.60 -9.73 6.47
C GLY A 33 25.24 -8.38 6.17
N ASN A 34 26.49 -8.19 6.59
CA ASN A 34 27.23 -6.93 6.38
C ASN A 34 27.37 -6.54 4.89
N GLU A 35 27.39 -7.53 3.98
CA GLU A 35 27.47 -7.31 2.53
C GLU A 35 26.16 -6.72 1.96
N ASP A 36 25.02 -7.00 2.60
CA ASP A 36 23.71 -6.46 2.22
C ASP A 36 23.59 -4.98 2.66
N GLU A 37 24.29 -4.60 3.74
CA GLU A 37 24.34 -3.21 4.25
C GLU A 37 25.22 -2.29 3.39
N ALA A 38 26.11 -2.84 2.56
CA ALA A 38 27.02 -2.07 1.72
C ALA A 38 26.35 -1.44 0.49
N ARG A 39 25.10 -1.81 0.18
CA ARG A 39 24.35 -1.29 -0.97
C ARG A 39 23.32 -0.28 -0.51
N ASP A 40 23.43 0.94 -1.02
CA ASP A 40 22.41 1.95 -0.78
C ASP A 40 21.05 1.49 -1.34
N PRO A 41 19.95 1.68 -0.59
CA PRO A 41 18.62 1.37 -1.09
C PRO A 41 18.26 2.28 -2.27
N PRO A 42 17.42 1.82 -3.19
CA PRO A 42 16.94 2.65 -4.28
C PRO A 42 16.18 3.87 -3.73
N LEU A 43 16.31 5.00 -4.44
CA LEU A 43 15.56 6.21 -4.11
C LEU A 43 14.06 5.96 -4.28
N VAL A 44 13.28 6.53 -3.37
CA VAL A 44 11.82 6.45 -3.45
C VAL A 44 11.34 7.19 -4.70
N PRO A 45 10.53 6.55 -5.57
CA PRO A 45 9.96 7.23 -6.73
C PRO A 45 9.09 8.43 -6.29
N PRO A 46 9.25 9.61 -6.91
CA PRO A 46 8.51 10.81 -6.51
C PRO A 46 6.98 10.64 -6.64
N HIS A 47 6.53 9.78 -7.56
CA HIS A 47 5.12 9.43 -7.74
C HIS A 47 4.45 8.92 -6.47
N LEU A 48 5.18 8.24 -5.57
CA LEU A 48 4.63 7.70 -4.32
C LEU A 48 4.37 8.78 -3.27
N GLN A 49 4.87 10.00 -3.46
CA GLN A 49 4.65 11.11 -2.54
C GLN A 49 3.27 11.78 -2.75
N HIS A 50 2.64 11.57 -3.91
CA HIS A 50 1.37 12.22 -4.27
C HIS A 50 0.19 11.24 -4.12
N THR A 51 -0.36 11.14 -2.91
CA THR A 51 -1.55 10.31 -2.66
C THR A 51 -2.83 11.03 -3.11
N LEU A 52 -3.77 10.28 -3.70
CA LEU A 52 -5.11 10.78 -4.05
C LEU A 52 -5.84 11.45 -2.88
N LEU A 53 -5.53 11.01 -1.65
CA LEU A 53 -6.18 11.47 -0.43
C LEU A 53 -5.55 12.73 0.17
N SER A 54 -4.38 13.18 -0.31
CA SER A 54 -3.79 14.45 0.17
C SER A 54 -4.28 15.67 -0.60
N PHE A 55 -4.99 15.48 -1.72
CA PHE A 55 -5.57 16.61 -2.43
C PHE A 55 -6.75 17.16 -1.62
N PRO A 56 -6.77 18.47 -1.29
CA PRO A 56 -7.93 19.06 -0.64
C PRO A 56 -9.14 18.82 -1.54
N ALA A 57 -10.20 18.24 -0.98
CA ALA A 57 -11.45 18.05 -1.69
C ALA A 57 -11.85 19.42 -2.26
N VAL A 58 -11.91 19.52 -3.59
CA VAL A 58 -12.41 20.73 -4.26
C VAL A 58 -13.83 20.90 -3.77
N SER A 59 -14.03 21.85 -2.87
CA SER A 59 -15.29 22.25 -2.29
C SER A 59 -16.14 22.97 -3.33
N SER A 60 -16.41 22.31 -4.46
CA SER A 60 -17.47 22.71 -5.37
C SER A 60 -18.73 22.03 -4.92
N ARG A 61 -19.64 22.84 -4.38
CA ARG A 61 -20.98 22.50 -3.85
C ARG A 61 -21.93 21.87 -4.89
N ASP A 62 -21.43 21.48 -6.05
CA ASP A 62 -22.25 21.03 -7.18
C ASP A 62 -21.68 19.80 -7.93
N THR A 63 -20.74 19.07 -7.32
CA THR A 63 -20.23 17.83 -7.91
C THR A 63 -20.16 16.77 -6.84
N SER A 64 -20.92 15.69 -7.04
CA SER A 64 -20.98 14.49 -6.19
C SER A 64 -19.71 14.28 -5.34
N SER A 65 -19.87 14.33 -4.02
CA SER A 65 -18.84 14.40 -2.98
C SER A 65 -17.92 13.18 -2.84
N SER A 66 -17.67 12.43 -3.92
CA SER A 66 -17.01 11.12 -3.92
C SER A 66 -16.06 10.89 -5.11
N THR A 67 -15.86 11.85 -6.01
CA THR A 67 -15.04 11.59 -7.21
C THR A 67 -13.58 11.98 -6.95
N LEU A 68 -12.76 11.01 -6.56
CA LEU A 68 -11.30 11.14 -6.52
C LEU A 68 -10.75 11.33 -7.95
N PRO A 69 -9.63 12.06 -8.14
CA PRO A 69 -9.00 12.16 -9.44
C PRO A 69 -8.52 10.77 -9.93
N LEU A 70 -8.37 10.62 -11.24
CA LEU A 70 -7.89 9.39 -11.85
C LEU A 70 -6.46 9.07 -11.34
N PRO A 71 -6.22 7.92 -10.70
CA PRO A 71 -4.89 7.54 -10.24
C PRO A 71 -3.92 7.28 -11.39
N GLN A 72 -2.65 7.57 -11.16
CA GLN A 72 -1.56 7.03 -11.96
C GLN A 72 -1.41 5.52 -11.66
N ASN A 73 -1.06 4.72 -12.66
CA ASN A 73 -0.89 3.28 -12.46
C ASN A 73 0.19 2.94 -11.42
N VAL A 74 1.21 3.80 -11.28
CA VAL A 74 2.35 3.64 -10.36
C VAL A 74 1.92 3.71 -8.88
N ILE A 75 0.81 4.35 -8.54
CA ILE A 75 0.37 4.50 -7.15
C ILE A 75 -0.62 3.41 -6.70
N LEU A 76 -1.00 2.51 -7.61
CA LEU A 76 -1.92 1.40 -7.30
C LEU A 76 -1.21 0.35 -6.47
N ASN A 77 -1.94 -0.28 -5.55
CA ASN A 77 -1.46 -1.32 -4.64
C ASN A 77 -0.38 -0.86 -3.64
N HIS A 78 -0.13 0.45 -3.51
CA HIS A 78 0.74 1.00 -2.48
C HIS A 78 -0.05 1.36 -1.22
N LEU A 79 0.48 0.97 -0.06
CA LEU A 79 -0.09 1.28 1.24
C LEU A 79 0.32 2.70 1.67
N TYR A 80 -0.68 3.51 2.01
CA TYR A 80 -0.50 4.83 2.58
C TYR A 80 -0.91 4.82 4.04
N ILE A 81 -0.15 5.53 4.87
CA ILE A 81 -0.43 5.71 6.29
C ILE A 81 -0.58 7.20 6.55
N GLU A 82 -1.66 7.59 7.22
CA GLU A 82 -1.84 8.99 7.62
C GLU A 82 -0.78 9.38 8.66
N ASN A 83 0.16 10.23 8.27
CA ASN A 83 1.14 10.79 9.19
C ASN A 83 0.53 12.00 9.91
N ARG A 84 0.16 11.86 11.18
CA ARG A 84 -0.30 12.98 12.03
C ARG A 84 0.54 13.12 13.28
N GLU A 85 0.78 14.37 13.64
CA GLU A 85 1.69 14.81 14.72
C GLU A 85 1.22 14.48 16.15
N SER A 86 0.03 13.88 16.34
CA SER A 86 -0.54 13.61 17.68
C SER A 86 -0.75 12.13 17.95
N PRO A 87 -0.50 11.64 19.19
CA PRO A 87 -0.72 10.24 19.54
C PRO A 87 -2.22 9.92 19.53
N ARG A 88 -2.67 9.18 18.53
CA ARG A 88 -4.04 8.66 18.45
C ARG A 88 -4.11 7.20 18.91
N SER A 89 -5.29 6.79 19.34
CA SER A 89 -5.65 5.38 19.57
C SER A 89 -6.00 4.64 18.29
N VAL A 90 -5.90 5.28 17.12
CA VAL A 90 -6.31 4.73 15.81
C VAL A 90 -5.29 5.13 14.74
N VAL A 91 -4.94 4.18 13.87
CA VAL A 91 -4.18 4.40 12.63
C VAL A 91 -5.13 4.35 11.43
N ALA A 92 -4.96 5.26 10.48
CA ALA A 92 -5.67 5.25 9.20
C ALA A 92 -4.74 4.72 8.09
N LEU A 93 -5.20 3.68 7.41
CA LEU A 93 -4.49 2.99 6.32
C LEU A 93 -5.25 3.16 5.02
N GLY A 94 -4.60 3.62 3.95
CA GLY A 94 -5.19 3.84 2.64
C GLY A 94 -4.55 2.96 1.56
N ILE A 95 -5.35 2.43 0.64
CA ILE A 95 -4.85 1.72 -0.55
C ILE A 95 -5.77 1.98 -1.75
N THR A 96 -5.20 2.10 -2.94
CA THR A 96 -5.97 2.18 -4.19
C THR A 96 -5.75 0.94 -5.03
N HIS A 97 -6.83 0.26 -5.42
CA HIS A 97 -6.80 -0.96 -6.22
C HIS A 97 -7.61 -0.78 -7.51
N ARG A 98 -7.20 -1.45 -8.59
CA ARG A 98 -7.94 -1.46 -9.86
C ARG A 98 -8.86 -2.67 -9.92
N PHE A 99 -10.16 -2.44 -9.97
CA PHE A 99 -11.16 -3.47 -10.23
C PHE A 99 -11.67 -3.33 -11.67
N ARG A 100 -11.24 -4.24 -12.55
CA ARG A 100 -11.49 -4.16 -14.01
C ARG A 100 -10.99 -2.83 -14.60
N SER A 101 -11.92 -1.98 -15.06
CA SER A 101 -11.67 -0.65 -15.63
C SER A 101 -11.94 0.51 -14.66
N LYS A 102 -12.15 0.20 -13.37
CA LYS A 102 -12.44 1.18 -12.32
C LYS A 102 -11.39 1.12 -11.21
N TYR A 103 -11.28 2.20 -10.45
CA TYR A 103 -10.36 2.33 -9.33
C TYR A 103 -11.14 2.50 -8.04
N VAL A 104 -10.70 1.81 -7.00
CA VAL A 104 -11.32 1.84 -5.67
C VAL A 104 -10.24 2.21 -4.67
N THR A 105 -10.47 3.29 -3.93
CA THR A 105 -9.62 3.70 -2.80
C THR A 105 -10.31 3.31 -1.51
N VAL A 106 -9.65 2.47 -0.70
CA VAL A 106 -10.15 2.00 0.60
C VAL A 106 -9.37 2.68 1.71
N VAL A 107 -10.08 3.14 2.75
CA VAL A 107 -9.48 3.66 3.98
C VAL A 107 -9.94 2.82 5.16
N LEU A 108 -9.00 2.18 5.84
CA LEU A 108 -9.22 1.38 7.04
C LEU A 108 -8.75 2.15 8.28
N TYR A 109 -9.67 2.34 9.24
CA TYR A 109 -9.35 2.86 10.57
C TYR A 109 -9.18 1.70 11.55
N LYS A 110 -7.96 1.50 12.04
CA LYS A 110 -7.63 0.40 12.94
C LYS A 110 -7.18 0.95 14.31
N PRO A 111 -7.83 0.55 15.43
CA PRO A 111 -7.34 0.90 16.76
C PRO A 111 -5.94 0.33 17.03
N ILE A 112 -5.10 1.10 17.71
CA ILE A 112 -3.78 0.69 18.20
C ILE A 112 -3.78 0.67 19.73
N GLN A 113 -3.48 -0.49 20.31
CA GLN A 113 -3.31 -0.61 21.75
C GLN A 113 -1.96 -0.02 22.13
N ARG A 114 -1.95 1.04 22.95
CA ARG A 114 -0.72 1.45 23.61
C ARG A 114 -0.46 0.43 24.71
N ARG A 115 0.59 -0.38 24.58
CA ARG A 115 1.10 -1.18 25.70
C ARG A 115 1.46 -0.18 26.80
N GLY A 116 0.61 -0.10 27.83
CA GLY A 116 0.86 0.74 28.98
C GLY A 116 2.22 0.36 29.56
N THR A 117 3.06 1.36 29.80
CA THR A 117 4.26 1.20 30.61
C THR A 117 3.81 0.76 32.00
N SER A 118 3.87 -0.54 32.28
CA SER A 118 3.79 -1.04 33.65
C SER A 118 5.09 -0.63 34.35
N ASN A 119 5.12 0.58 34.91
CA ASN A 119 6.17 1.00 35.80
C ASN A 119 6.01 0.19 37.09
N ASN A 120 6.77 -0.90 37.20
CA ASN A 120 6.91 -1.64 38.44
C ASN A 120 8.03 -0.97 39.24
N SER A 121 7.66 -0.07 40.14
CA SER A 121 8.57 0.50 41.15
C SER A 121 8.57 -0.42 42.36
N ASN A 122 9.70 -1.11 42.58
CA ASN A 122 10.11 -1.63 43.89
C ASN A 122 10.63 -0.48 44.76
#